data_AF-A0A2S1YK94-F1
#
_entry.id   AF-A0A2S1YK94-F1
#
_cell.length_a   1.000
_cell.length_b   1.000
_cell.length_c   1.000
_cell.angle_alpha   90.00
_cell.angle_beta   90.00
_cell.angle_gamma   90.00
#
_symmetry.space_group_name_H-M   'P 1'
#
loop_
_entity.id
_entity.type
_entity.pdbx_description
1 polymer ?
#
loop_
_entity_poly.entity_id
_entity_poly.type
_entity_poly.pdbx_seq_one_letter_code
_entity_poly.pdbx_strand_id
1 'polypeptide(L)'
;MGVYGYAYSNDSVIITDNDNEILKIRVAGNEDERRLCPVNKPEVKIKSSEVKLKVQIDSSGIVVLDTVVVMPKEYKRPFVTFVYPSSRTKFKRMLLAGDYSMFPLD
;
A
#
# COMPACT_ATOMS: atom_id res chain seq x y z
N MET A 1 -4.92 10.81 -1.19
CA MET A 1 -3.82 9.83 -1.37
C MET A 1 -4.36 8.65 -2.14
N GLY A 2 -3.55 8.00 -2.98
CA GLY A 2 -3.91 6.70 -3.58
C GLY A 2 -3.12 5.53 -2.98
N VAL A 3 -3.71 4.33 -3.00
CA VAL A 3 -3.05 3.06 -2.64
C VAL A 3 -3.12 2.14 -3.85
N TYR A 4 -1.95 1.76 -4.37
CA TYR A 4 -1.84 0.99 -5.61
C TYR A 4 -0.93 -0.24 -5.43
N GLY A 5 -0.83 -1.08 -6.46
CA GLY A 5 0.19 -2.13 -6.54
C GLY A 5 -0.38 -3.55 -6.51
N TYR A 6 0.37 -4.48 -5.94
CA TYR A 6 0.04 -5.92 -5.95
C TYR A 6 0.18 -6.54 -4.56
N ALA A 7 -0.80 -7.34 -4.17
CA ALA A 7 -0.81 -8.10 -2.93
C ALA A 7 -1.33 -9.52 -3.21
N TYR A 8 -0.99 -10.49 -2.35
CA TYR A 8 -1.46 -11.85 -2.59
C TYR A 8 -2.95 -11.97 -2.25
N SER A 9 -3.61 -12.91 -2.90
CA SER A 9 -4.97 -13.29 -2.54
C SER A 9 -5.07 -13.65 -1.06
N ASN A 10 -6.12 -13.15 -0.40
CA ASN A 10 -6.35 -13.20 1.05
C ASN A 10 -5.41 -12.34 1.92
N ASP A 11 -4.49 -11.57 1.35
CA ASP A 11 -3.78 -10.57 2.14
C ASP A 11 -4.80 -9.54 2.68
N SER A 12 -4.70 -9.21 3.97
CA SER A 12 -5.40 -8.09 4.59
C SER A 12 -4.44 -6.91 4.70
N VAL A 13 -4.70 -5.87 3.93
CA VAL A 13 -3.93 -4.62 3.95
C VAL A 13 -4.66 -3.63 4.85
N ILE A 14 -3.95 -3.12 5.85
CA ILE A 14 -4.46 -2.17 6.84
C ILE A 14 -3.55 -0.95 6.81
N ILE A 15 -4.15 0.24 6.70
CA ILE A 15 -3.46 1.53 6.77
C ILE A 15 -4.15 2.36 7.84
N THR A 16 -3.37 2.87 8.78
CA THR A 16 -3.85 3.69 9.89
C THR A 16 -3.06 4.99 10.03
N ASP A 17 -3.70 6.05 10.53
CA ASP A 17 -3.11 7.34 10.90
C ASP A 17 -3.47 7.66 12.34
N ASN A 18 -2.47 7.69 13.22
CA ASN A 18 -2.65 7.88 14.67
C ASN A 18 -3.80 7.01 15.21
N ASP A 19 -3.71 5.70 14.94
CA ASP A 19 -4.69 4.65 15.30
C ASP A 19 -6.08 4.75 14.64
N ASN A 20 -6.33 5.77 13.80
CA ASN A 20 -7.54 5.82 12.99
C ASN A 20 -7.36 4.95 11.74
N GLU A 21 -8.25 3.98 11.55
CA GLU A 21 -8.29 3.18 10.33
C GLU A 21 -8.67 4.06 9.13
N ILE A 22 -7.73 4.20 8.20
CA ILE A 22 -7.91 4.93 6.95
C ILE A 22 -8.38 3.98 5.85
N LEU A 23 -7.77 2.79 5.81
CA LEU A 23 -8.07 1.78 4.82
C LEU A 23 -7.91 0.41 5.47
N LYS A 24 -8.90 -0.44 5.30
CA LYS A 24 -8.80 -1.88 5.53
C LYS A 24 -9.41 -2.61 4.36
N ILE A 25 -8.58 -3.38 3.68
CA ILE A 25 -9.02 -4.19 2.54
C ILE A 25 -8.57 -5.61 2.73
N ARG A 26 -9.47 -6.55 2.43
CA ARG A 26 -9.11 -7.93 2.18
C ARG A 26 -8.97 -8.10 0.67
N VAL A 27 -7.79 -8.49 0.23
CA VAL A 27 -7.45 -8.64 -1.17
C VAL A 27 -8.12 -9.90 -1.71
N ALA A 28 -8.97 -9.72 -2.71
CA ALA A 28 -9.72 -10.76 -3.39
C ALA A 28 -9.97 -10.32 -4.84
N GLY A 29 -10.00 -11.27 -5.79
CA GLY A 29 -10.30 -10.98 -7.19
C GLY A 29 -9.52 -11.84 -8.18
N ASN A 30 -9.31 -11.30 -9.38
CA ASN A 30 -8.58 -11.98 -10.46
C ASN A 30 -7.09 -12.10 -10.09
N GLU A 31 -6.68 -13.32 -9.78
CA GLU A 31 -5.31 -13.70 -9.49
C GLU A 31 -4.49 -13.87 -10.78
N ASP A 32 -3.24 -13.39 -10.77
CA ASP A 32 -2.25 -13.79 -11.78
C ASP A 32 -1.71 -15.21 -11.49
N GLU A 33 -0.80 -15.71 -12.33
CA GLU A 33 -0.15 -17.03 -12.17
C GLU A 33 0.61 -17.18 -10.85
N ARG A 34 0.90 -16.08 -10.13
CA ARG A 34 1.58 -16.05 -8.84
C ARG A 34 0.65 -15.79 -7.67
N ARG A 35 -0.68 -15.85 -7.90
CA ARG A 35 -1.74 -15.59 -6.91
C ARG A 35 -1.76 -14.15 -6.38
N LEU A 36 -1.25 -13.21 -7.17
CA LEU A 36 -1.30 -11.79 -6.87
C LEU A 36 -2.56 -11.16 -7.46
N CYS A 37 -3.19 -10.29 -6.69
CA CYS A 37 -4.27 -9.45 -7.16
C CYS A 37 -3.81 -7.99 -7.23
N PRO A 38 -4.28 -7.22 -8.23
CA PRO A 38 -4.06 -5.78 -8.26
C PRO A 38 -4.84 -5.09 -7.13
N VAL A 39 -4.19 -4.15 -6.47
CA VAL A 39 -4.79 -3.24 -5.50
C VAL A 39 -4.87 -1.87 -6.16
N ASN A 40 -6.07 -1.32 -6.26
CA ASN A 40 -6.31 0.02 -6.81
C ASN A 40 -7.36 0.76 -5.99
N LYS A 41 -6.90 1.65 -5.10
CA LYS A 41 -7.74 2.51 -4.25
C LYS A 41 -7.28 3.96 -4.43
N PRO A 42 -7.80 4.67 -5.44
CA PRO A 42 -7.31 5.99 -5.83
C PRO A 42 -7.65 7.10 -4.83
N GLU A 43 -8.71 6.93 -4.05
CA GLU A 43 -9.17 7.93 -3.09
C GLU A 43 -9.19 7.39 -1.67
N VAL A 44 -8.09 7.63 -0.98
CA VAL A 44 -7.94 7.39 0.44
C VAL A 44 -7.91 8.75 1.14
N LYS A 45 -8.94 9.01 1.96
CA LYS A 45 -9.14 10.27 2.68
C LYS A 45 -8.22 10.31 3.90
N ILE A 46 -7.33 11.30 3.94
CA ILE A 46 -6.48 11.58 5.10
C ILE A 46 -6.73 13.02 5.54
N LYS A 47 -6.78 13.26 6.85
CA LYS A 47 -7.22 14.52 7.44
C LYS A 47 -6.11 15.57 7.64
N SER A 48 -4.82 15.19 7.64
CA SER A 48 -3.73 16.09 8.05
C SER A 48 -2.74 16.47 6.94
N SER A 49 -2.07 17.60 7.16
CA SER A 49 -0.82 17.95 6.49
C SER A 49 0.33 17.31 7.28
N GLU A 50 1.15 16.51 6.61
CA GLU A 50 2.12 15.53 7.15
C GLU A 50 1.41 14.36 7.81
N VAL A 51 1.62 13.18 7.24
CA VAL A 51 0.91 11.97 7.65
C VAL A 51 1.93 10.90 7.94
N LYS A 52 1.86 10.35 9.16
CA LYS A 52 2.58 9.14 9.53
C LYS A 52 1.63 7.97 9.44
N LEU A 53 1.76 7.21 8.36
CA LEU A 53 0.91 6.06 8.07
C LEU A 53 1.57 4.80 8.60
N LYS A 54 0.88 4.09 9.48
CA LYS A 54 1.23 2.71 9.79
C LYS A 54 0.56 1.80 8.75
N VAL A 55 1.36 1.05 8.01
CA VAL A 55 0.91 0.11 6.98
C VAL A 55 1.26 -1.31 7.42
N GLN A 56 0.23 -2.15 7.50
CA GLN A 56 0.36 -3.55 7.85
C GLN A 56 -0.23 -4.43 6.74
N ILE A 57 0.48 -5.51 6.40
CA ILE A 57 -0.04 -6.59 5.55
C ILE A 57 -0.03 -7.87 6.37
N ASP A 58 -1.23 -8.39 6.59
CA ASP A 58 -1.44 -9.70 7.18
C ASP A 58 -1.75 -10.70 6.05
N SER A 59 -1.08 -11.85 6.06
CA SER A 59 -1.33 -12.94 5.12
C SER A 59 -1.80 -14.16 5.91
N SER A 60 -3.11 -14.39 5.91
CA SER A 60 -3.75 -15.52 6.61
C SER A 60 -3.43 -15.60 8.12
N GLY A 61 -3.43 -14.46 8.81
CA GLY A 61 -3.18 -14.34 10.25
C GLY A 61 -1.70 -14.15 10.62
N ILE A 62 -0.80 -14.08 9.62
CA ILE A 62 0.61 -13.82 9.82
C ILE A 62 0.94 -12.42 9.30
N VAL A 63 1.47 -11.55 10.15
CA VAL A 63 1.94 -10.22 9.75
C VAL A 63 3.24 -10.35 8.95
N VAL A 64 3.16 -10.10 7.64
CA VAL A 64 4.28 -10.23 6.69
C VAL A 64 4.92 -8.88 6.35
N LEU A 65 4.27 -7.78 6.69
CA LEU A 65 4.80 -6.43 6.65
C LEU A 65 4.13 -5.61 7.78
N ASP A 66 4.93 -4.94 8.58
CA ASP A 66 4.49 -3.89 9.51
C ASP A 66 5.52 -2.77 9.43
N THR A 67 5.10 -1.60 8.91
CA THR A 67 6.01 -0.48 8.67
C THR A 67 5.30 0.85 8.87
N VAL A 68 6.09 1.89 9.14
CA VAL A 68 5.62 3.27 9.21
C VAL A 68 6.21 4.05 8.05
N VAL A 69 5.36 4.82 7.40
CA VAL A 69 5.69 5.65 6.25
C VAL A 69 5.35 7.08 6.59
N VAL A 70 6.32 7.97 6.40
CA VAL A 70 6.12 9.40 6.62
C VAL A 70 5.91 10.06 5.27
N MET A 71 4.73 10.65 5.07
CA MET A 71 4.39 11.44 3.89
C MET A 71 4.66 12.92 4.17
N PRO A 72 5.63 13.55 3.48
CA PRO A 72 5.92 14.98 3.63
C PRO A 72 4.74 15.86 3.19
N LYS A 73 4.65 17.08 3.73
CA LYS A 73 3.57 18.04 3.41
C LYS A 73 3.62 18.52 1.98
N GLU A 74 4.81 18.50 1.39
CA GLU A 74 5.11 18.99 0.05
C GLU A 74 4.51 18.08 -1.03
N TYR A 75 4.14 16.84 -0.67
CA TYR A 75 3.49 15.91 -1.58
C TYR A 75 2.08 16.40 -1.91
N LYS A 76 1.88 16.82 -3.17
CA LYS A 76 0.60 17.29 -3.69
C LYS A 76 -0.38 16.14 -3.91
N ARG A 77 0.13 14.99 -4.38
CA ARG A 77 -0.67 13.78 -4.65
C ARG A 77 0.03 12.54 -4.08
N PRO A 78 0.10 12.40 -2.74
CA PRO A 78 0.80 11.28 -2.13
C PRO A 78 0.16 9.95 -2.52
N PHE A 79 0.97 8.92 -2.64
CA PHE A 79 0.51 7.54 -2.80
C PHE A 79 1.43 6.56 -2.10
N VAL A 80 0.88 5.40 -1.75
CA VAL A 80 1.66 4.20 -1.41
C VAL A 80 1.42 3.14 -2.47
N THR A 81 2.46 2.37 -2.78
CA THR A 81 2.35 1.23 -3.70
C THR A 81 3.00 -0.02 -3.15
N PHE A 82 2.32 -1.16 -3.32
CA PHE A 82 2.86 -2.47 -3.02
C PHE A 82 3.63 -2.98 -4.23
N VAL A 83 4.95 -3.14 -4.07
CA VAL A 83 5.82 -3.60 -5.14
C VAL A 83 5.50 -5.06 -5.47
N TYR A 84 5.48 -5.37 -6.76
CA TYR A 84 5.32 -6.73 -7.24
C TYR A 84 6.42 -7.64 -6.67
N PRO A 85 6.07 -8.66 -5.85
CA PRO A 85 7.05 -9.56 -5.29
C PRO A 85 7.62 -10.44 -6.39
N SER A 86 8.95 -10.41 -6.51
CA SER A 86 9.68 -11.10 -7.57
C SER A 86 10.95 -11.74 -7.01
N SER A 87 11.64 -12.52 -7.84
CA SER A 87 12.97 -13.03 -7.53
C SER A 87 13.94 -11.91 -7.15
N ARG A 88 13.83 -10.73 -7.79
CA ARG A 88 14.63 -9.54 -7.46
C ARG A 88 14.37 -9.01 -6.05
N THR A 89 13.13 -9.04 -5.57
CA THR A 89 12.79 -8.65 -4.19
C THR A 89 12.93 -9.80 -3.20
N LYS A 90 13.43 -10.96 -3.64
CA LYS A 90 13.46 -12.22 -2.88
C LYS A 90 12.08 -12.57 -2.30
N PHE A 91 11.03 -12.29 -3.06
CA PHE A 91 9.62 -12.49 -2.69
C PHE A 91 9.16 -11.72 -1.43
N LYS A 92 9.97 -10.77 -0.93
CA LYS A 92 9.59 -9.93 0.21
C LYS A 92 8.47 -8.97 -0.19
N ARG A 93 7.54 -8.71 0.74
CA ARG A 93 6.60 -7.59 0.65
C ARG A 93 7.38 -6.29 0.78
N MET A 94 7.26 -5.44 -0.22
CA MET A 94 7.89 -4.13 -0.22
C MET A 94 6.84 -3.08 -0.50
N LEU A 95 6.96 -1.96 0.21
CA LEU A 95 6.11 -0.80 0.03
C LEU A 95 6.98 0.39 -0.34
N LEU A 96 6.51 1.15 -1.32
CA LEU A 96 7.08 2.43 -1.70
C LEU A 96 6.06 3.53 -1.46
N ALA A 97 6.56 4.72 -1.19
CA ALA A 97 5.77 5.92 -1.01
C ALA A 97 6.37 7.04 -1.84
N GLY A 98 5.52 7.90 -2.39
CA GLY A 98 5.95 9.02 -3.20
C GLY A 98 4.80 9.98 -3.50
N ASP A 99 5.12 11.00 -4.28
CA ASP A 99 4.13 11.91 -4.86
C ASP A 99 3.93 11.56 -6.32
N TYR A 100 2.67 11.34 -6.72
CA TYR A 100 2.31 11.02 -8.09
C TYR A 100 2.77 12.08 -9.10
N SER A 101 2.92 13.34 -8.66
CA SER A 101 3.46 14.42 -9.50
C SER A 101 4.94 14.27 -9.87
N MET A 102 5.68 13.39 -9.19
CA MET A 102 7.10 13.12 -9.47
C MET A 102 7.30 11.98 -10.47
N PHE A 103 6.23 11.30 -10.90
CA PHE A 103 6.29 10.24 -11.89
C PHE A 103 5.75 10.78 -13.21
N PRO A 104 6.47 10.61 -14.33
CA PRO A 104 5.95 10.99 -15.63
C PRO A 104 4.63 10.25 -15.89
N LEU A 105 3.63 11.02 -16.28
CA LEU A 105 2.39 10.50 -16.84
C LEU A 105 2.69 10.24 -18.31
N ASP A 106 2.84 8.96 -18.67
CA ASP A 106 2.86 8.55 -20.07
C ASP A 106 1.57 8.97 -20.78
#